data_AF-A0AAT9S5N0-F1
#
_entry.id   AF-A0AAT9S5N0-F1
#
_cell.length_a   1.000
_cell.length_b   1.000
_cell.length_c   1.000
_cell.angle_alpha   90.00
_cell.angle_beta   90.00
_cell.angle_gamma   90.00
#
_symmetry.space_group_name_H-M   'P 1'
#
loop_
_entity.id
_entity.type
_entity.pdbx_description
1 polymer ?
#
loop_
_entity_poly.entity_id
_entity_poly.type
_entity_poly.pdbx_seq_one_letter_code
_entity_poly.pdbx_strand_id
1 'polypeptide(L)'
;MRTYRFKVQKSGFGLFLGIAAEATRLTTPPTIGARVSDRVWLDASEVNNAYYGNRLALNERELAWLRLGLGKVTGGVELVDTSPYVLISVRTLQIVEVDYAEAALAPAIAGWVAAEFSLAPVRCNVSRDSSTGQFTFDWGECPT
;
A
#
# COMPACT_ATOMS: atom_id res chain seq x y z
N MET A 1 0.26 -5.61 14.72
CA MET A 1 0.73 -5.79 13.33
C MET A 1 -0.14 -6.77 12.56
N ARG A 2 -0.76 -6.34 11.45
CA ARG A 2 -1.55 -7.21 10.54
C ARG A 2 -0.81 -7.34 9.22
N THR A 3 -0.88 -8.51 8.57
CA THR A 3 -0.38 -8.70 7.20
C THR A 3 -1.56 -8.81 6.23
N TYR A 4 -1.56 -7.97 5.20
CA TYR A 4 -2.48 -8.07 4.08
C TYR A 4 -1.76 -8.68 2.88
N ARG A 5 -2.44 -9.53 2.11
CA ARG A 5 -1.87 -10.17 0.92
C ARG A 5 -2.70 -9.80 -0.30
N PHE A 6 -2.10 -9.02 -1.18
CA PHE A 6 -2.61 -8.77 -2.51
C PHE A 6 -2.20 -9.92 -3.43
N LYS A 7 -3.18 -10.53 -4.10
CA LYS A 7 -2.95 -11.60 -5.08
C LYS A 7 -3.85 -11.39 -6.29
N VAL A 8 -3.25 -11.39 -7.48
CA VAL A 8 -3.96 -11.46 -8.76
C VAL A 8 -3.39 -12.63 -9.56
N GLN A 9 -4.27 -13.44 -10.13
CA GLN A 9 -3.88 -14.54 -11.01
C GLN A 9 -4.76 -14.47 -12.25
N LYS A 10 -4.15 -14.21 -13.41
CA LYS A 10 -4.83 -14.12 -14.71
C LYS A 10 -4.10 -15.01 -15.73
N SER A 11 -4.75 -15.26 -16.87
CA SER A 11 -4.09 -15.98 -17.97
C SER A 11 -2.82 -15.21 -18.40
N GLY A 12 -1.65 -15.81 -18.20
CA GLY A 12 -0.35 -15.25 -18.59
C GLY A 12 0.41 -14.45 -17.53
N PHE A 13 -0.14 -14.20 -16.32
CA PHE A 13 0.64 -13.63 -15.22
C PHE A 13 0.03 -13.86 -13.83
N GLY A 14 0.88 -13.91 -12.81
CA GLY A 14 0.52 -13.81 -11.40
C GLY A 14 1.17 -12.58 -10.77
N LEU A 15 0.50 -11.95 -9.80
CA LEU A 15 1.09 -10.93 -8.94
C LEU A 15 0.79 -11.29 -7.49
N PHE A 16 1.82 -11.23 -6.66
CA PHE A 16 1.71 -11.43 -5.23
C PHE A 16 2.53 -10.39 -4.48
N LEU A 17 1.89 -9.73 -3.51
CA LEU A 17 2.58 -8.88 -2.56
C LEU A 17 1.87 -8.91 -1.21
N GLY A 18 2.62 -9.23 -0.16
CA GLY A 18 2.16 -9.04 1.21
C GLY A 18 2.73 -7.76 1.81
N ILE A 19 1.91 -7.02 2.56
CA ILE A 19 2.33 -5.87 3.35
C ILE A 19 1.97 -6.13 4.80
N ALA A 20 2.96 -6.05 5.68
CA ALA A 20 2.73 -5.91 7.12
C ALA A 20 2.97 -4.46 7.52
N ALA A 21 1.96 -3.85 8.12
CA ALA A 21 2.00 -2.48 8.56
C ALA A 21 1.26 -2.33 9.90
N GLU A 22 1.33 -1.12 10.44
CA GLU A 22 0.69 -0.70 11.68
C GLU A 22 0.15 0.71 11.53
N ALA A 23 -0.94 1.02 12.23
CA ALA A 23 -1.51 2.34 12.30
C ALA A 23 -1.35 2.90 13.72
N THR A 24 -0.69 4.05 13.83
CA THR A 24 -0.51 4.78 15.08
C THR A 24 -1.37 6.03 15.05
N ARG A 25 -2.24 6.18 16.06
CA ARG A 25 -3.10 7.36 16.24
C ARG A 25 -2.37 8.38 17.08
N LEU A 26 -2.34 9.63 16.63
CA LEU A 26 -1.51 10.69 17.20
C LEU A 26 -2.32 11.96 17.40
N THR A 27 -1.99 12.71 18.45
CA THR A 27 -2.59 14.01 18.78
C THR A 27 -1.83 15.19 18.18
N THR A 28 -0.57 14.97 17.79
CA THR A 28 0.31 15.95 17.14
C THR A 28 0.75 15.44 15.76
N PRO A 29 1.09 16.34 14.82
CA PRO A 29 1.61 15.92 13.52
C PRO A 29 2.81 14.98 13.67
N PRO A 30 2.90 13.90 12.87
CA PRO A 30 4.08 13.05 12.83
C PRO A 30 5.34 13.83 12.46
N THR A 31 6.45 13.53 13.14
CA THR A 31 7.78 14.07 12.80
C THR A 31 8.55 13.18 11.82
N ILE A 32 7.98 12.02 11.48
CA ILE A 32 8.54 11.02 10.57
C ILE A 32 7.55 10.66 9.47
N GLY A 33 8.07 10.08 8.40
CA GLY A 33 7.28 9.70 7.24
C GLY A 33 6.90 10.88 6.34
N ALA A 34 6.13 10.58 5.30
CA ALA A 34 5.63 11.55 4.34
C ALA A 34 4.12 11.73 4.50
N ARG A 35 3.66 12.98 4.45
CA ARG A 35 2.24 13.32 4.43
C ARG A 35 1.59 12.77 3.15
N VAL A 36 0.44 12.11 3.27
CA VAL A 36 -0.34 11.61 2.13
C VAL A 36 -1.67 12.36 2.00
N SER A 37 -2.31 12.69 3.11
CA SER A 37 -3.47 13.59 3.18
C SER A 37 -3.36 14.51 4.38
N ASP A 38 -4.45 15.23 4.70
CA ASP A 38 -4.39 16.19 5.78
C ASP A 38 -4.05 15.55 7.13
N ARG A 39 -4.63 14.36 7.38
CA ARG A 39 -4.50 13.65 8.65
C ARG A 39 -3.71 12.35 8.54
N VAL A 40 -3.42 11.85 7.33
CA VAL A 40 -2.78 10.54 7.12
C VAL A 40 -1.34 10.68 6.62
N TRP A 41 -0.43 9.94 7.25
CA TRP A 41 0.99 9.91 6.96
C TRP A 41 1.48 8.48 6.69
N LEU A 42 2.54 8.35 5.90
CA LEU A 42 3.19 7.08 5.56
C LEU A 42 4.64 7.09 6.01
N ASP A 43 5.01 6.13 6.83
CA ASP A 43 6.41 5.81 7.13
C ASP A 43 6.76 4.42 6.59
N ALA A 44 7.84 4.34 5.82
CA ALA A 44 8.41 3.09 5.31
C ALA A 44 9.94 3.06 5.48
N SER A 45 10.47 3.91 6.37
CA SER A 45 11.91 4.01 6.63
C SER A 45 12.47 2.75 7.32
N GLU A 46 11.61 2.04 8.06
CA GLU A 46 11.94 0.84 8.83
C GLU A 46 11.45 -0.46 8.17
N VAL A 47 11.32 -0.50 6.83
CA VAL A 47 11.08 -1.77 6.12
C VAL A 47 12.32 -2.67 6.30
N ASN A 48 12.26 -3.49 7.33
CA ASN A 48 13.39 -4.26 7.84
C ASN A 48 13.45 -5.69 7.28
N ASN A 49 12.38 -6.12 6.61
CA ASN A 49 12.24 -7.44 6.03
C ASN A 49 11.66 -7.34 4.62
N ALA A 50 12.52 -7.55 3.63
CA ALA A 50 12.16 -8.21 2.37
C ALA A 50 12.83 -9.58 2.33
N TYR A 51 12.47 -10.41 1.33
CA TYR A 51 12.68 -11.87 1.18
C TYR A 51 14.08 -12.47 1.47
N TYR A 52 15.07 -11.72 1.95
CA TYR A 52 16.41 -12.20 2.33
C TYR A 52 16.85 -11.90 3.77
N GLY A 53 15.95 -11.45 4.65
CA GLY A 53 16.32 -11.09 6.02
C GLY A 53 17.22 -9.85 6.10
N ASN A 54 17.29 -9.08 5.00
CA ASN A 54 18.01 -7.82 4.89
C ASN A 54 17.01 -6.66 4.88
N ARG A 55 17.43 -5.52 5.44
CA ARG A 55 16.70 -4.25 5.36
C ARG A 55 16.52 -3.88 3.88
N LEU A 56 15.27 -3.73 3.46
CA LEU A 56 14.95 -3.24 2.12
C LEU A 56 14.69 -1.74 2.23
N ALA A 57 15.65 -0.94 1.78
CA ALA A 57 15.40 0.46 1.54
C ALA A 57 14.55 0.56 0.27
N LEU A 58 13.28 0.94 0.42
CA LEU A 58 12.42 1.19 -0.74
C LEU A 58 12.95 2.38 -1.52
N ASN A 59 13.01 2.24 -2.83
CA ASN A 59 13.39 3.33 -3.72
C ASN A 59 12.24 4.35 -3.83
N GLU A 60 12.51 5.52 -4.43
CA GLU A 60 11.51 6.60 -4.53
C GLU A 60 10.26 6.20 -5.32
N ARG A 61 10.40 5.33 -6.33
CA ARG A 61 9.30 4.84 -7.16
C ARG A 61 8.40 3.88 -6.38
N GLU A 62 8.99 2.99 -5.58
CA GLU A 62 8.25 2.12 -4.66
C GLU A 62 7.49 2.93 -3.61
N LEU A 63 8.14 3.94 -3.02
CA LEU A 63 7.50 4.89 -2.10
C LEU A 63 6.38 5.69 -2.77
N ALA A 64 6.51 6.03 -4.05
CA ALA A 64 5.45 6.69 -4.82
C ALA A 64 4.23 5.78 -5.00
N TRP A 65 4.43 4.48 -5.27
CA TRP A 65 3.33 3.52 -5.35
C TRP A 65 2.61 3.33 -4.02
N LEU A 66 3.33 3.23 -2.91
CA LEU A 66 2.70 3.17 -1.58
C LEU A 66 1.86 4.42 -1.30
N ARG A 67 2.40 5.61 -1.57
CA ARG A 67 1.66 6.87 -1.41
C ARG A 67 0.43 6.93 -2.30
N LEU A 68 0.55 6.50 -3.56
CA LEU A 68 -0.57 6.47 -4.50
C LEU A 68 -1.71 5.58 -3.99
N GLY A 69 -1.40 4.35 -3.57
CA GLY A 69 -2.39 3.41 -3.05
C GLY A 69 -3.05 3.91 -1.77
N LEU A 70 -2.24 4.43 -0.84
CA LEU A 70 -2.76 5.02 0.39
C LEU A 70 -3.66 6.23 0.10
N GLY A 71 -3.29 7.09 -0.85
CA GLY A 71 -4.10 8.23 -1.28
C GLY A 71 -5.49 7.85 -1.80
N LYS A 72 -5.72 6.61 -2.24
CA LYS A 72 -7.05 6.13 -2.65
C LYS A 72 -7.99 5.84 -1.49
N VAL A 73 -7.47 5.71 -0.27
CA VAL A 73 -8.24 5.30 0.91
C VAL A 73 -8.22 6.33 2.03
N THR A 74 -7.41 7.39 1.94
CA THR A 74 -7.27 8.41 3.00
C THR A 74 -8.60 9.07 3.37
N GLY A 75 -9.44 9.43 2.39
CA GLY A 75 -10.75 10.02 2.67
C GLY A 75 -11.67 9.11 3.49
N GLY A 76 -11.61 7.79 3.25
CA GLY A 76 -12.33 6.81 4.06
C GLY A 76 -11.78 6.70 5.48
N VAL A 77 -10.46 6.70 5.64
CA VAL A 77 -9.80 6.72 6.97
C VAL A 77 -10.20 7.97 7.76
N GLU A 78 -10.16 9.15 7.12
CA GLU A 78 -10.48 10.42 7.75
C GLU A 78 -11.96 10.53 8.15
N LEU A 79 -12.84 9.82 7.46
CA LEU A 79 -14.27 9.75 7.78
C LEU A 79 -14.55 8.85 9.00
N VAL A 80 -13.85 7.72 9.12
CA VAL A 80 -14.15 6.71 10.16
C VAL A 80 -13.32 6.86 11.42
N ASP A 81 -12.09 7.39 11.33
CA ASP A 81 -11.20 7.57 12.47
C ASP A 81 -11.22 9.03 12.93
N THR A 82 -11.40 9.27 14.23
CA THR A 82 -11.50 10.62 14.81
C THR A 82 -10.15 11.19 15.26
N SER A 83 -9.06 10.42 15.13
CA SER A 83 -7.74 10.85 15.58
C SER A 83 -7.23 12.02 14.75
N PRO A 84 -6.65 13.07 15.34
CA PRO A 84 -6.14 14.22 14.58
C PRO A 84 -5.16 13.81 13.49
N TYR A 85 -4.28 12.85 13.79
CA TYR A 85 -3.35 12.29 12.82
C TYR A 85 -3.28 10.76 12.93
N VAL A 86 -3.04 10.12 11.80
CA VAL A 86 -2.81 8.67 11.68
C VAL A 86 -1.51 8.46 10.91
N LEU A 87 -0.55 7.80 11.55
CA LEU A 87 0.69 7.36 10.93
C LEU A 87 0.58 5.89 10.56
N ILE A 88 0.72 5.57 9.28
CA ILE A 88 0.79 4.20 8.78
C ILE A 88 2.25 3.84 8.56
N SER A 89 2.76 2.90 9.36
CA SER A 89 4.14 2.43 9.29
C SER A 89 4.22 1.08 8.61
N VAL A 90 4.86 1.00 7.45
CA VAL A 90 5.14 -0.27 6.75
C VAL A 90 6.39 -0.90 7.35
N ARG A 91 6.26 -2.15 7.81
CA ARG A 91 7.32 -2.88 8.51
C ARG A 91 7.94 -3.97 7.64
N THR A 92 7.13 -4.65 6.85
CA THR A 92 7.60 -5.82 6.08
C THR A 92 6.88 -5.91 4.75
N LEU A 93 7.64 -6.27 3.71
CA LEU A 93 7.12 -6.67 2.41
C LEU A 93 7.35 -8.17 2.20
N GLN A 94 6.29 -8.89 1.86
CA GLN A 94 6.36 -10.29 1.44
C GLN A 94 6.28 -10.33 -0.09
N ILE A 95 7.44 -10.47 -0.73
CA ILE A 95 7.58 -10.52 -2.19
C ILE A 95 7.89 -11.96 -2.59
N VAL A 96 7.34 -12.42 -3.71
CA VAL A 96 7.75 -13.68 -4.38
C VAL A 96 8.47 -13.26 -5.67
N GLU A 97 9.79 -13.51 -5.73
CA GLU A 97 10.72 -12.89 -6.71
C GLU A 97 10.33 -13.05 -8.18
N VAL A 98 9.71 -14.16 -8.56
CA VAL A 98 9.50 -14.49 -9.98
C VAL A 98 8.55 -13.50 -10.68
N ASP A 99 7.76 -12.74 -9.91
CA ASP A 99 6.74 -11.82 -10.44
C ASP A 99 6.60 -10.52 -9.61
N TYR A 100 7.69 -9.98 -9.05
CA TYR A 100 7.60 -8.68 -8.36
C TYR A 100 7.28 -7.55 -9.34
N ALA A 101 6.15 -6.88 -9.10
CA ALA A 101 5.81 -5.62 -9.74
C ALA A 101 5.68 -4.54 -8.67
N GLU A 102 6.54 -3.52 -8.70
CA GLU A 102 6.50 -2.38 -7.76
C GLU A 102 5.10 -1.79 -7.66
N ALA A 103 4.39 -1.74 -8.78
CA ALA A 103 3.05 -1.19 -8.84
C ALA A 103 1.99 -1.98 -8.03
N ALA A 104 2.28 -3.24 -7.67
CA ALA A 104 1.46 -4.02 -6.73
C ALA A 104 1.50 -3.46 -5.29
N LEU A 105 2.48 -2.60 -4.95
CA LEU A 105 2.54 -1.91 -3.64
C LEU A 105 1.29 -1.09 -3.38
N ALA A 106 0.75 -0.43 -4.42
CA ALA A 106 -0.40 0.45 -4.28
C ALA A 106 -1.68 -0.30 -3.87
N PRO A 107 -2.16 -1.34 -4.59
CA PRO A 107 -3.32 -2.11 -4.16
C PRO A 107 -3.07 -2.89 -2.87
N ALA A 108 -1.84 -3.30 -2.58
CA ALA A 108 -1.53 -3.97 -1.33
C ALA A 108 -1.69 -3.05 -0.10
N ILE A 109 -1.19 -1.81 -0.15
CA ILE A 109 -1.35 -0.88 0.99
C ILE A 109 -2.79 -0.40 1.11
N ALA A 110 -3.47 -0.13 -0.01
CA ALA A 110 -4.89 0.24 -0.01
C ALA A 110 -5.74 -0.88 0.62
N GLY A 111 -5.49 -2.14 0.25
CA GLY A 111 -6.18 -3.29 0.82
C GLY A 111 -5.85 -3.50 2.30
N TRP A 112 -4.61 -3.28 2.72
CA TRP A 112 -4.23 -3.32 4.13
C TRP A 112 -5.00 -2.29 4.96
N VAL A 113 -5.02 -1.03 4.51
CA VAL A 113 -5.71 0.07 5.20
C VAL A 113 -7.21 -0.16 5.22
N ALA A 114 -7.82 -0.55 4.11
CA ALA A 114 -9.25 -0.84 4.08
C ALA A 114 -9.61 -1.93 5.10
N ALA A 115 -8.76 -2.95 5.23
CA ALA A 115 -8.97 -4.01 6.20
C ALA A 115 -8.76 -3.54 7.66
N GLU A 116 -7.78 -2.68 7.93
CA GLU A 116 -7.47 -2.13 9.25
C GLU A 116 -8.58 -1.19 9.77
N PHE A 117 -9.09 -0.32 8.89
CA PHE A 117 -10.09 0.68 9.23
C PHE A 117 -11.53 0.25 8.89
N SER A 118 -11.74 -1.03 8.55
CA SER A 118 -13.04 -1.59 8.18
C SER A 118 -13.75 -0.82 7.05
N LEU A 119 -12.99 -0.35 6.06
CA LEU A 119 -13.50 0.36 4.89
C LEU A 119 -13.95 -0.63 3.81
N ALA A 120 -14.75 -0.13 2.87
CA ALA A 120 -15.07 -0.87 1.66
C ALA A 120 -13.77 -1.19 0.88
N PRO A 121 -13.62 -2.42 0.35
CA PRO A 121 -12.45 -2.76 -0.46
C PRO A 121 -12.34 -1.88 -1.70
N VAL A 122 -11.19 -1.24 -1.91
CA VAL A 122 -10.90 -0.52 -3.15
C VAL A 122 -10.60 -1.54 -4.23
N ARG A 123 -11.39 -1.52 -5.31
CA ARG A 123 -11.16 -2.40 -6.46
C ARG A 123 -10.01 -1.84 -7.29
N CYS A 124 -9.06 -2.70 -7.66
CA CYS A 124 -8.00 -2.38 -8.59
C CYS A 124 -7.89 -3.49 -9.63
N ASN A 125 -8.23 -3.16 -10.87
CA ASN A 125 -8.07 -4.01 -12.02
C ASN A 125 -6.62 -3.91 -12.50
N VAL A 126 -5.88 -5.01 -12.38
CA VAL A 126 -4.51 -5.10 -12.89
C VAL A 126 -4.51 -5.80 -14.24
N SER A 127 -3.87 -5.18 -15.22
CA SER A 127 -3.65 -5.76 -16.55
C SER A 127 -2.16 -5.73 -16.87
N ARG A 128 -1.71 -6.64 -17.73
CA ARG A 128 -0.34 -6.67 -18.24
C ARG A 128 -0.38 -6.44 -19.73
N ASP A 129 0.32 -5.41 -20.19
CA ASP A 129 0.50 -5.14 -21.61
C ASP A 129 1.34 -6.27 -22.23
N SER A 130 0.82 -6.91 -23.27
CA SER A 130 1.47 -8.07 -23.90
C SER A 130 2.69 -7.70 -24.73
N SER A 131 2.81 -6.45 -25.17
CA SER A 131 3.89 -5.97 -26.03
C SER A 131 5.10 -5.46 -25.24
N THR A 132 4.85 -4.81 -24.11
CA THR A 132 5.89 -4.20 -23.25
C THR A 132 6.13 -5.00 -21.97
N GLY A 133 5.21 -5.90 -21.61
CA GLY A 133 5.22 -6.64 -20.35
C GLY A 133 4.89 -5.79 -19.12
N GLN A 134 4.58 -4.49 -19.30
CA GLN A 134 4.31 -3.55 -18.22
C GLN A 134 2.92 -3.78 -17.60
N PHE A 135 2.81 -3.52 -16.30
CA PHE A 135 1.54 -3.63 -15.58
C PHE A 135 0.82 -2.28 -15.52
N THR A 136 -0.48 -2.29 -15.80
CA THR A 136 -1.38 -1.14 -15.65
C THR A 136 -2.39 -1.41 -14.54
N PHE A 137 -2.70 -0.38 -13.76
CA PHE A 137 -3.56 -0.47 -12.58
C PHE A 137 -4.72 0.52 -12.73
N ASP A 138 -5.91 -0.02 -12.96
CA ASP A 138 -7.15 0.73 -13.08
C ASP A 138 -7.95 0.61 -11.78
N TRP A 139 -8.15 1.73 -11.10
CA TRP A 139 -8.80 1.79 -9.80
C TRP A 139 -10.33 1.92 -9.88
N GLY A 140 -10.89 1.92 -11.10
CA GLY A 140 -12.27 2.30 -11.33
C GLY A 140 -12.54 3.76 -10.97
N GLU A 141 -13.73 4.26 -11.31
CA GLU A 141 -14.21 5.53 -10.77
C GLU A 141 -14.65 5.32 -9.32
N CYS A 142 -14.14 6.15 -8.41
CA CYS A 142 -14.66 6.25 -7.07
C CYS A 142 -16.07 6.84 -7.19
N PRO A 143 -17.15 6.17 -6.77
CA PRO A 143 -18.45 6.82 -6.74
C PRO A 143 -18.34 8.01 -5.77
N THR A 144 -18.45 9.22 -6.31
CA THR A 144 -18.49 10.49 -5.59
C THR A 144 -19.74 10.59 -4.74
#